data_AF-A0A6G4AH05-F1
#
_entry.id   AF-A0A6G4AH05-F1
#
_cell.length_a   1.000
_cell.length_b   1.000
_cell.length_c   1.000
_cell.angle_alpha   90.00
_cell.angle_beta   90.00
_cell.angle_gamma   90.00
#
_symmetry.space_group_name_H-M   'P 1'
#
loop_
_entity.id
_entity.type
_entity.pdbx_description
1 polymer ?
#
loop_
_entity_poly.entity_id
_entity_poly.type
_entity_poly.pdbx_seq_one_letter_code
_entity_poly.pdbx_strand_id
1 'polypeptide(L)'
;MPITADHIRTTLTAYLDEHPEEKPGLAAALYLLDAGADLTNRREFRGHVTAGAILAGADGRILHIHHLATGKWLLPGGHLEVSDSALLEAALRELSEETGIPSGNATPMNGKPIHIDVHPIDANDAKGEPDHQHFDFRFLFRTDTDVRQLQTEEVTDADWRDVDSISDDTLRGRIAQALR
;
A
#
# COMPACT_ATOMS: atom_id res chain seq x y z
N MET A 1 16.48 -8.03 8.12
CA MET A 1 17.26 -6.94 7.51
C MET A 1 16.26 -5.92 7.03
N PRO A 2 16.55 -4.60 7.13
CA PRO A 2 15.61 -3.58 6.66
C PRO A 2 15.37 -3.73 5.14
N ILE A 3 14.24 -3.21 4.66
CA ILE A 3 13.97 -3.09 3.22
C ILE A 3 15.11 -2.30 2.55
N THR A 4 15.53 -2.74 1.36
CA THR A 4 16.59 -2.10 0.58
C THR A 4 16.08 -1.72 -0.82
N ALA A 5 16.84 -0.88 -1.53
CA ALA A 5 16.57 -0.59 -2.94
C ALA A 5 16.54 -1.88 -3.81
N ASP A 6 17.37 -2.88 -3.49
CA ASP A 6 17.36 -4.18 -4.16
C ASP A 6 16.08 -4.98 -3.90
N HIS A 7 15.55 -4.93 -2.67
CA HIS A 7 14.25 -5.53 -2.34
C HIS A 7 13.12 -4.88 -3.15
N ILE A 8 13.10 -3.55 -3.22
CA ILE A 8 12.12 -2.78 -4.00
C ILE A 8 12.25 -3.14 -5.49
N ARG A 9 13.46 -3.11 -6.04
CA ARG A 9 13.73 -3.45 -7.45
C ARG A 9 13.30 -4.86 -7.79
N THR A 10 13.61 -5.83 -6.93
CA THR A 10 13.24 -7.23 -7.14
C THR A 10 11.73 -7.41 -7.14
N THR A 11 11.04 -6.77 -6.19
CA THR A 11 9.57 -6.82 -6.08
C THR A 11 8.90 -6.17 -7.30
N LEU A 12 9.38 -4.99 -7.70
CA LEU A 12 8.87 -4.24 -8.85
C LEU A 12 9.09 -5.01 -10.17
N THR A 13 10.27 -5.60 -10.34
CA THR A 13 10.59 -6.38 -11.56
C THR A 13 9.71 -7.62 -11.64
N ALA A 14 9.56 -8.36 -10.55
CA ALA A 14 8.69 -9.54 -10.51
C ALA A 14 7.22 -9.20 -10.78
N TYR A 15 6.74 -8.04 -10.33
CA TYR A 15 5.41 -7.54 -10.66
C TYR A 15 5.29 -7.19 -12.15
N LEU A 16 6.28 -6.51 -12.73
CA LEU A 16 6.28 -6.14 -14.15
C LEU A 16 6.46 -7.33 -15.11
N ASP A 17 7.05 -8.42 -14.65
CA ASP A 17 7.11 -9.67 -15.41
C ASP A 17 5.71 -10.30 -15.58
N GLU A 18 4.82 -10.11 -14.59
CA GLU A 18 3.42 -10.57 -14.63
C GLU A 18 2.48 -9.53 -15.27
N HIS A 19 2.83 -8.24 -15.16
CA HIS A 19 2.02 -7.10 -15.63
C HIS A 19 2.86 -6.15 -16.52
N PRO A 20 3.35 -6.60 -17.68
CA PRO A 20 4.22 -5.79 -18.53
C PRO A 20 3.55 -4.51 -19.07
N GLU A 21 2.22 -4.49 -19.16
CA GLU A 21 1.41 -3.34 -19.54
C GLU A 21 1.52 -2.15 -18.57
N GLU A 22 1.88 -2.39 -17.30
CA GLU A 22 2.01 -1.37 -16.24
C GLU A 22 3.34 -0.62 -16.30
N LYS A 23 4.30 -1.12 -17.08
CA LYS A 23 5.64 -0.54 -17.16
C LYS A 23 5.67 0.96 -17.46
N PRO A 24 4.82 1.52 -18.35
CA PRO A 24 4.78 2.96 -18.58
C PRO A 24 4.39 3.76 -17.33
N GLY A 25 3.41 3.26 -16.54
CA GLY A 25 2.99 3.91 -15.29
C GLY A 25 4.06 3.87 -14.20
N LEU A 26 4.88 2.82 -14.19
CA LEU A 26 5.95 2.59 -13.20
C LEU A 26 7.34 3.11 -13.64
N ALA A 27 7.41 3.81 -14.78
CA ALA A 27 8.68 4.28 -15.34
C ALA A 27 9.44 5.23 -14.40
N ALA A 28 8.73 6.05 -13.62
CA ALA A 28 9.35 6.96 -12.65
C ALA A 28 10.09 6.20 -11.54
N ALA A 29 9.47 5.18 -10.96
CA ALA A 29 10.09 4.35 -9.93
C ALA A 29 11.33 3.60 -10.45
N LEU A 30 11.23 3.02 -11.65
CA LEU A 30 12.36 2.36 -12.33
C LEU A 30 13.53 3.33 -12.56
N TYR A 31 13.23 4.52 -13.08
CA TYR A 31 14.25 5.55 -13.34
C TYR A 31 14.98 5.95 -12.05
N LEU A 32 14.25 6.18 -10.96
CA LEU A 32 14.86 6.58 -9.69
C LEU A 32 15.72 5.45 -9.09
N LEU A 33 15.27 4.20 -9.17
CA LEU A 33 16.08 3.04 -8.78
C LEU A 33 17.37 2.93 -9.61
N ASP A 34 17.28 3.15 -10.92
CA ASP A 34 18.44 3.11 -11.83
C ASP A 34 19.43 4.26 -11.57
N ALA A 35 18.91 5.40 -11.12
CA ALA A 35 19.71 6.54 -10.67
C ALA A 35 20.31 6.35 -9.25
N GLY A 36 20.06 5.21 -8.60
CA GLY A 36 20.56 4.90 -7.25
C GLY A 36 19.87 5.70 -6.14
N ALA A 37 18.65 6.18 -6.37
CA ALA A 37 17.86 6.85 -5.33
C ALA A 37 17.47 5.86 -4.22
N ASP A 38 17.46 6.35 -2.99
CA ASP A 38 16.96 5.59 -1.85
C ASP A 38 15.44 5.78 -1.71
N LEU A 39 14.69 4.92 -2.39
CA LEU A 39 13.23 4.96 -2.36
C LEU A 39 12.61 4.50 -1.02
N THR A 40 13.43 4.01 -0.07
CA THR A 40 12.94 3.69 1.28
C THR A 40 12.78 4.93 2.14
N ASN A 41 13.42 6.03 1.75
CA ASN A 41 13.46 7.26 2.51
C ASN A 41 12.31 8.18 2.11
N ARG A 42 11.39 8.46 3.05
CA ARG A 42 10.28 9.41 2.88
C ARG A 42 10.70 10.86 2.53
N ARG A 43 12.00 11.17 2.58
CA ARG A 43 12.56 12.47 2.16
C ARG A 43 13.09 12.48 0.72
N GLU A 44 12.98 11.37 -0.01
CA GLU A 44 13.14 11.37 -1.47
C GLU A 44 11.86 11.93 -2.11
N PHE A 45 11.82 13.25 -2.30
CA PHE A 45 10.63 13.95 -2.77
C PHE A 45 10.40 13.85 -4.28
N ARG A 46 11.33 13.26 -5.06
CA ARG A 46 10.99 12.87 -6.45
C ARG A 46 10.01 11.70 -6.48
N GLY A 47 9.99 10.90 -5.42
CA GLY A 47 9.05 9.82 -5.17
C GLY A 47 9.66 8.76 -4.29
N HIS A 48 8.86 8.14 -3.42
CA HIS A 48 9.31 7.10 -2.50
C HIS A 48 8.25 6.04 -2.29
N VAL A 49 8.65 4.89 -1.73
CA VAL A 49 7.79 3.73 -1.58
C VAL A 49 6.90 3.84 -0.34
N THR A 50 5.63 3.46 -0.52
CA THR A 50 4.68 3.14 0.55
C THR A 50 4.18 1.71 0.38
N ALA A 51 3.57 1.18 1.44
CA ALA A 51 3.00 -0.16 1.44
C ALA A 51 1.52 -0.10 1.84
N GLY A 52 0.65 -0.66 1.00
CA GLY A 52 -0.80 -0.69 1.20
C GLY A 52 -1.34 -2.11 1.41
N ALA A 53 -2.36 -2.23 2.25
CA ALA A 53 -3.05 -3.47 2.52
C ALA A 53 -4.47 -3.45 1.97
N ILE A 54 -4.76 -4.43 1.12
CA ILE A 54 -6.11 -4.75 0.67
C ILE A 54 -6.57 -5.91 1.55
N LEU A 55 -7.43 -5.63 2.53
CA LEU A 55 -7.93 -6.66 3.43
C LEU A 55 -9.34 -7.10 3.00
N ALA A 56 -9.46 -8.36 2.58
CA ALA A 56 -10.73 -8.98 2.23
C ALA A 56 -11.35 -9.72 3.42
N GLY A 57 -12.61 -9.42 3.71
CA GLY A 57 -13.41 -10.12 4.71
C GLY A 57 -13.98 -11.43 4.18
N ALA A 58 -14.59 -12.21 5.06
CA ALA A 58 -15.18 -13.51 4.71
C ALA A 58 -16.32 -13.42 3.66
N ASP A 59 -16.96 -12.26 3.54
CA ASP A 59 -18.02 -11.99 2.57
C ASP A 59 -17.52 -11.32 1.27
N GLY A 60 -16.20 -11.17 1.11
CA GLY A 60 -15.57 -10.59 -0.07
C GLY A 60 -15.53 -9.05 -0.10
N ARG A 61 -16.07 -8.38 0.92
CA ARG A 61 -15.92 -6.92 1.06
C ARG A 61 -14.48 -6.56 1.46
N ILE A 62 -14.08 -5.34 1.09
CA ILE A 62 -12.74 -4.81 1.29
C ILE A 62 -12.78 -3.73 2.36
N LEU A 63 -11.92 -3.87 3.37
CA LEU A 63 -11.80 -2.89 4.44
C LEU A 63 -11.23 -1.58 3.89
N HIS A 64 -11.92 -0.48 4.21
CA HIS A 64 -11.43 0.88 4.00
C HIS A 64 -11.38 1.62 5.33
N ILE A 65 -10.42 2.53 5.44
CA ILE A 65 -10.28 3.48 6.55
C ILE A 65 -10.64 4.89 6.08
N HIS A 66 -11.25 5.67 6.96
CA HIS A 66 -11.52 7.09 6.74
C HIS A 66 -10.36 7.93 7.29
N HIS A 67 -9.49 8.34 6.39
CA HIS A 67 -8.22 8.99 6.72
C HIS A 67 -8.43 10.43 7.19
N LEU A 68 -7.94 10.75 8.39
CA LEU A 68 -8.17 12.01 9.10
C LEU A 68 -7.70 13.23 8.29
N ALA A 69 -6.49 13.18 7.75
CA ALA A 69 -5.89 14.36 7.12
C ALA A 69 -6.46 14.67 5.72
N THR A 70 -6.97 13.65 5.01
CA THR A 70 -7.50 13.81 3.65
C THR A 70 -9.02 13.83 3.59
N GLY A 71 -9.71 13.30 4.62
CA GLY A 71 -11.15 13.11 4.63
C GLY A 71 -11.64 12.11 3.56
N LYS A 72 -10.78 11.20 3.11
CA LYS A 72 -11.07 10.21 2.07
C LYS A 72 -11.14 8.81 2.68
N TRP A 73 -11.90 7.95 2.01
CA TRP A 73 -11.88 6.52 2.26
C TRP A 73 -10.76 5.88 1.45
N LEU A 74 -9.81 5.26 2.13
CA LEU A 74 -8.60 4.68 1.55
C LEU A 74 -8.43 3.24 2.02
N LEU A 75 -7.56 2.50 1.34
CA LEU A 75 -7.03 1.24 1.87
C LEU A 75 -6.07 1.57 3.02
N PRO A 76 -5.97 0.71 4.06
CA PRO A 76 -4.91 0.83 5.05
C PRO A 76 -3.52 0.83 4.42
N GLY A 77 -2.57 1.62 4.95
CA GLY A 77 -1.23 1.70 4.40
C GLY A 77 -0.46 2.98 4.72
N GLY A 78 0.85 2.93 4.55
CA GLY A 78 1.74 4.02 4.98
C GLY A 78 3.19 3.86 4.55
N HIS A 79 4.05 4.64 5.21
CA HIS A 79 5.48 4.72 4.92
C HIS A 79 6.23 3.49 5.45
N LEU A 80 7.41 3.22 4.87
CA LEU A 80 8.28 2.17 5.38
C LEU A 80 8.98 2.59 6.68
N GLU A 81 9.12 1.64 7.60
CA GLU A 81 9.91 1.77 8.81
C GLU A 81 11.22 0.97 8.75
N VAL A 82 12.20 1.36 9.56
CA VAL A 82 13.49 0.67 9.67
C VAL A 82 13.33 -0.77 10.19
N SER A 83 12.27 -1.03 10.95
CA SER A 83 11.85 -2.34 11.46
C SER A 83 11.33 -3.26 10.37
N ASP A 84 10.84 -2.71 9.25
CA ASP A 84 10.22 -3.50 8.19
C ASP A 84 11.27 -4.31 7.44
N SER A 85 11.00 -5.60 7.27
CA SER A 85 11.91 -6.52 6.60
C SER A 85 11.51 -6.88 5.17
N ALA A 86 10.27 -6.60 4.80
CA ALA A 86 9.72 -6.75 3.46
C ALA A 86 8.51 -5.83 3.27
N LEU A 87 8.23 -5.43 2.04
CA LEU A 87 7.08 -4.57 1.69
C LEU A 87 5.73 -5.18 2.11
N LEU A 88 5.59 -6.51 2.05
CA LEU A 88 4.41 -7.21 2.54
C LEU A 88 4.22 -7.04 4.06
N GLU A 89 5.31 -7.10 4.82
CA GLU A 89 5.29 -6.94 6.28
C GLU A 89 4.99 -5.48 6.66
N ALA A 90 5.49 -4.51 5.89
CA ALA A 90 5.15 -3.10 6.06
C ALA A 90 3.64 -2.88 5.87
N ALA A 91 3.05 -3.43 4.79
CA ALA A 91 1.60 -3.35 4.58
C ALA A 91 0.81 -4.01 5.73
N LEU A 92 1.28 -5.15 6.24
CA LEU A 92 0.64 -5.85 7.35
C LEU A 92 0.75 -5.08 8.67
N ARG A 93 1.88 -4.40 8.92
CA ARG A 93 2.08 -3.52 10.07
C ARG A 93 1.11 -2.35 10.03
N GLU A 94 1.09 -1.60 8.93
CA GLU A 94 0.18 -0.45 8.74
C GLU A 94 -1.28 -0.87 8.94
N LEU A 95 -1.71 -1.97 8.31
CA LEU A 95 -3.03 -2.55 8.54
C LEU A 95 -3.32 -2.79 10.03
N SER A 96 -2.36 -3.37 10.75
CA SER A 96 -2.53 -3.69 12.17
C SER A 96 -2.56 -2.44 13.04
N GLU A 97 -1.75 -1.43 12.74
CA GLU A 97 -1.67 -0.17 13.48
C GLU A 97 -2.96 0.63 13.31
N GLU A 98 -3.40 0.82 12.06
CA GLU A 98 -4.55 1.65 11.72
C GLU A 98 -5.90 1.05 12.17
N THR A 99 -6.02 -0.28 12.18
CA THR A 99 -7.30 -0.98 12.40
C THR A 99 -7.39 -1.76 13.72
N GLY A 100 -6.25 -1.98 14.37
CA GLY A 100 -6.15 -2.82 15.57
C GLY A 100 -6.37 -4.31 15.32
N ILE A 101 -6.49 -4.76 14.07
CA ILE A 101 -6.52 -6.18 13.71
C ILE A 101 -5.11 -6.75 13.92
N PRO A 102 -4.90 -7.74 14.80
CA PRO A 102 -3.57 -8.30 15.01
C PRO A 102 -3.00 -8.88 13.70
N SER A 103 -1.72 -8.63 13.41
CA SER A 103 -1.06 -9.14 12.21
C SER A 103 -1.23 -10.65 11.99
N GLY A 104 -1.23 -11.44 13.06
CA GLY A 104 -1.48 -12.90 13.00
C GLY A 104 -2.89 -13.30 12.57
N ASN A 105 -3.84 -12.36 12.49
CA ASN A 105 -5.22 -12.58 12.05
C ASN A 105 -5.46 -12.11 10.61
N ALA A 106 -4.46 -11.54 9.92
CA ALA A 106 -4.54 -11.19 8.51
C ALA A 106 -3.55 -12.05 7.71
N THR A 107 -4.08 -12.96 6.91
CA THR A 107 -3.26 -13.91 6.14
C THR A 107 -3.01 -13.38 4.74
N PRO A 108 -1.75 -13.25 4.30
CA PRO A 108 -1.45 -12.84 2.92
C PRO A 108 -1.93 -13.91 1.93
N MET A 109 -2.58 -13.51 0.85
CA MET A 109 -2.99 -14.44 -0.21
C MET A 109 -1.83 -14.86 -1.11
N ASN A 110 -0.85 -13.99 -1.26
CA ASN A 110 0.38 -14.23 -2.01
C ASN A 110 1.55 -13.42 -1.40
N GLY A 111 2.77 -13.71 -1.83
CA GLY A 111 3.96 -12.99 -1.40
C GLY A 111 4.31 -11.77 -2.26
N LYS A 112 3.44 -11.36 -3.19
CA LYS A 112 3.70 -10.34 -4.22
C LYS A 112 2.61 -9.27 -4.20
N PRO A 113 2.91 -8.01 -4.53
CA PRO A 113 1.87 -7.01 -4.67
C PRO A 113 0.93 -7.41 -5.80
N ILE A 114 -0.37 -7.18 -5.64
CA ILE A 114 -1.34 -7.34 -6.73
C ILE A 114 -1.56 -6.03 -7.48
N HIS A 115 -1.08 -4.91 -6.94
CA HIS A 115 -1.18 -3.61 -7.56
C HIS A 115 -0.02 -2.74 -7.09
N ILE A 116 0.51 -1.92 -7.99
CA ILE A 116 1.45 -0.86 -7.63
C ILE A 116 0.89 0.43 -8.22
N ASP A 117 0.50 1.34 -7.35
CA ASP A 117 -0.06 2.63 -7.73
C ASP A 117 1.00 3.73 -7.67
N VAL A 118 0.88 4.72 -8.55
CA VAL A 118 1.73 5.92 -8.54
C VAL A 118 0.82 7.14 -8.48
N HIS A 119 0.79 7.79 -7.32
CA HIS A 119 -0.08 8.93 -7.10
C HIS A 119 0.67 10.14 -6.52
N PRO A 120 0.23 11.37 -6.86
CA PRO A 120 0.81 12.58 -6.31
C PRO A 120 0.36 12.81 -4.87
N ILE A 121 1.25 13.42 -4.09
CA ILE A 121 0.99 13.95 -2.75
C ILE A 121 1.19 15.46 -2.81
N ASP A 122 0.17 16.20 -2.36
CA ASP A 122 0.21 17.66 -2.31
C ASP A 122 1.29 18.13 -1.32
N ALA A 123 1.90 19.28 -1.62
CA ALA A 123 2.84 19.92 -0.71
C ALA A 123 2.19 20.19 0.66
N ASN A 124 2.96 19.94 1.72
CA ASN A 124 2.58 20.24 3.09
C ASN A 124 3.64 21.16 3.72
N ASP A 125 3.40 22.48 3.61
CA ASP A 125 4.28 23.51 4.14
C ASP A 125 4.49 23.38 5.66
N ALA A 126 3.49 22.92 6.41
CA ALA A 126 3.58 22.75 7.85
C ALA A 126 4.56 21.63 8.25
N LYS A 127 4.71 20.61 7.39
CA LYS A 127 5.69 19.52 7.55
C LYS A 127 7.00 19.77 6.80
N GLY A 128 7.07 20.84 5.99
CA GLY A 128 8.22 21.12 5.12
C GLY A 128 8.39 20.08 4.02
N GLU A 129 7.29 19.47 3.58
CA GLU A 129 7.27 18.45 2.53
C GLU A 129 6.78 19.11 1.22
N PRO A 130 7.61 19.20 0.16
CA PRO A 130 7.14 19.65 -1.15
C PRO A 130 6.17 18.61 -1.76
N ASP A 131 5.54 18.96 -2.88
CA ASP A 131 4.80 17.99 -3.67
C ASP A 131 5.74 16.86 -4.12
N HIS A 132 5.24 15.64 -4.09
CA HIS A 132 6.01 14.44 -4.39
C HIS A 132 5.08 13.31 -4.85
N GLN A 133 5.64 12.13 -5.07
CA GLN A 133 4.87 10.95 -5.46
C GLN A 133 5.06 9.83 -4.44
N HIS A 134 4.01 9.04 -4.22
CA HIS A 134 4.13 7.73 -3.61
C HIS A 134 4.13 6.65 -4.69
N PHE A 135 4.99 5.65 -4.51
CA PHE A 135 4.95 4.38 -5.23
C PHE A 135 4.38 3.34 -4.27
N ASP A 136 3.08 3.09 -4.37
CA ASP A 136 2.32 2.37 -3.36
C ASP A 136 2.16 0.89 -3.72
N PHE A 137 2.89 0.02 -3.02
CA PHE A 137 2.89 -1.42 -3.25
C PHE A 137 1.77 -2.07 -2.43
N ARG A 138 0.73 -2.54 -3.11
CA ARG A 138 -0.49 -3.05 -2.47
C ARG A 138 -0.56 -4.56 -2.46
N PHE A 139 -0.74 -5.12 -1.28
CA PHE A 139 -0.79 -6.56 -1.03
C PHE A 139 -2.19 -6.99 -0.58
N LEU A 140 -2.60 -8.20 -0.99
CA LEU A 140 -3.91 -8.74 -0.65
C LEU A 140 -3.83 -9.69 0.54
N PHE A 141 -4.68 -9.44 1.53
CA PHE A 141 -4.83 -10.24 2.73
C PHE A 141 -6.28 -10.72 2.88
N ARG A 142 -6.47 -11.79 3.64
CA ARG A 142 -7.79 -12.24 4.11
C ARG A 142 -7.84 -12.28 5.62
N THR A 143 -9.02 -12.03 6.18
CA THR A 143 -9.29 -12.20 7.61
C THR A 143 -10.73 -12.65 7.86
N ASP A 144 -10.94 -13.26 9.01
CA ASP A 144 -12.23 -13.49 9.66
C ASP A 144 -12.47 -12.55 10.85
N THR A 145 -11.53 -11.64 11.11
CA THR A 145 -11.50 -10.75 12.26
C THR A 145 -11.92 -9.35 11.86
N ASP A 146 -12.79 -8.74 12.66
CA ASP A 146 -13.25 -7.36 12.44
C ASP A 146 -12.30 -6.33 13.07
N VAL A 147 -12.45 -5.08 12.64
CA VAL A 147 -11.75 -3.90 13.18
C VAL A 147 -11.94 -3.84 14.69
N ARG A 148 -10.87 -3.48 15.42
CA ARG A 148 -10.89 -3.44 16.89
C ARG A 148 -10.78 -2.02 17.41
N GLN A 149 -9.56 -1.48 17.38
CA GLN A 149 -9.27 -0.15 17.90
C GLN A 149 -8.51 0.60 16.82
N LEU A 150 -9.13 1.68 16.33
CA LEU A 150 -8.53 2.54 15.33
C LEU A 150 -7.38 3.35 15.94
N GLN A 151 -6.34 3.59 15.15
CA GLN A 151 -5.34 4.60 15.44
C GLN A 151 -5.93 5.98 15.17
N THR A 152 -6.50 6.58 16.20
CA THR A 152 -7.28 7.82 16.07
C THR A 152 -6.47 9.04 15.63
N GLU A 153 -5.14 8.96 15.68
CA GLU A 153 -4.22 9.96 15.16
C GLU A 153 -4.28 10.08 13.62
N GLU A 154 -4.69 9.01 12.93
CA GLU A 154 -4.67 8.93 11.46
C GLU A 154 -6.01 8.47 10.87
N VAL A 155 -6.79 7.68 11.62
CA VAL A 155 -8.03 7.07 11.17
C VAL A 155 -9.21 7.50 12.03
N THR A 156 -10.27 7.98 11.37
CA THR A 156 -11.49 8.44 12.05
C THR A 156 -12.65 7.45 11.99
N ASP A 157 -12.62 6.52 11.05
CA ASP A 157 -13.64 5.49 10.86
C ASP A 157 -13.08 4.32 10.03
N ALA A 158 -13.75 3.18 10.03
CA ALA A 158 -13.43 2.05 9.17
C ALA A 158 -14.70 1.31 8.74
N ASP A 159 -14.74 0.88 7.48
CA ASP A 159 -15.94 0.27 6.90
C ASP A 159 -15.59 -0.81 5.87
N TRP A 160 -16.41 -1.86 5.85
CA TRP A 160 -16.30 -2.97 4.91
C TRP A 160 -17.13 -2.66 3.67
N ARG A 161 -16.44 -2.34 2.58
CA ARG A 161 -17.06 -1.86 1.34
C ARG A 161 -17.06 -2.89 0.24
N ASP A 162 -18.03 -2.76 -0.67
CA ASP A 162 -18.03 -3.56 -1.89
C ASP A 162 -16.77 -3.27 -2.72
N VAL A 163 -16.22 -4.29 -3.38
CA VAL A 163 -15.09 -4.13 -4.30
C VAL A 163 -15.41 -3.15 -5.43
N ASP A 164 -16.69 -3.02 -5.80
CA ASP A 164 -17.17 -2.05 -6.79
C ASP A 164 -17.08 -0.59 -6.34
N SER A 165 -16.84 -0.33 -5.05
CA SER A 165 -16.56 1.02 -4.54
C SER A 165 -15.13 1.51 -4.86
N ILE A 166 -14.24 0.60 -5.26
CA ILE A 166 -12.86 0.93 -5.65
C ILE A 166 -12.88 1.53 -7.06
N SER A 167 -12.47 2.80 -7.18
CA SER A 167 -12.49 3.54 -8.45
C SER A 167 -11.44 3.09 -9.45
N ASP A 168 -10.36 2.44 -8.98
CA ASP A 168 -9.31 1.91 -9.82
C ASP A 168 -9.76 0.58 -10.45
N ASP A 169 -10.01 0.61 -11.76
CA ASP A 169 -10.51 -0.55 -12.52
C ASP A 169 -9.51 -1.71 -12.54
N THR A 170 -8.21 -1.41 -12.60
CA THR A 170 -7.15 -2.42 -12.60
C THR A 170 -7.12 -3.14 -11.26
N LEU A 171 -7.07 -2.39 -10.17
CA LEU A 171 -7.09 -2.93 -8.83
C LEU A 171 -8.36 -3.75 -8.58
N ARG A 172 -9.53 -3.21 -8.94
CA ARG A 172 -10.81 -3.92 -8.81
C ARG A 172 -10.82 -5.25 -9.55
N GLY A 173 -10.36 -5.25 -10.81
CA GLY A 173 -10.26 -6.45 -11.64
C GLY A 173 -9.34 -7.51 -11.02
N ARG A 174 -8.19 -7.09 -10.46
CA ARG A 174 -7.23 -8.00 -9.83
C ARG A 174 -7.71 -8.55 -8.49
N ILE A 175 -8.37 -7.75 -7.66
CA ILE A 175 -9.02 -8.26 -6.44
C ILE A 175 -10.07 -9.31 -6.82
N ALA A 176 -10.93 -9.01 -7.79
CA ALA A 176 -11.95 -9.95 -8.25
C ALA A 176 -11.35 -11.24 -8.84
N GLN A 177 -10.19 -11.18 -9.49
CA GLN A 177 -9.47 -12.37 -9.98
C GLN A 177 -8.87 -13.17 -8.83
N ALA A 178 -8.26 -12.51 -7.84
CA ALA A 178 -7.59 -13.16 -6.72
C ALA A 178 -8.56 -13.77 -5.70
N LEU A 179 -9.80 -13.25 -5.60
CA LEU A 179 -10.81 -13.75 -4.67
C LEU A 179 -11.64 -14.93 -5.21
N ARG A 180 -11.56 -15.24 -6.50
CA ARG A 180 -12.20 -16.40 -7.15
C ARG A 180 -11.50 -17.71 -6.79
#